data_AF-F5L8A2-F1
#
_entry.id   AF-F5L8A2-F1
#
_cell.length_a   1.000
_cell.length_b   1.000
_cell.length_c   1.000
_cell.angle_alpha   90.00
_cell.angle_beta   90.00
_cell.angle_gamma   90.00
#
_symmetry.space_group_name_H-M   'P 1'
#
loop_
_entity.id
_entity.type
_entity.pdbx_description
1 polymer ?
#
loop_
_entity_poly.entity_id
_entity_poly.type
_entity_poly.pdbx_seq_one_letter_code
_entity_poly.pdbx_strand_id
1 'polypeptide(L)'
;MHALKIALLAVVFYGSIRTANLAWAMGDIGVGSMAWLNIIAILLLTKPALKVLKDYKSQKKEGKDPVFDPAKVGISDADFWEKEYKYEEFSAPNQGKSLHC
;
A
#
# COMPACT_ATOMS: atom_id res chain seq x y z
N MET A 1 -12.72 31.88 14.68
CA MET A 1 -11.89 30.78 15.20
C MET A 1 -12.05 30.60 16.73
N HIS A 2 -13.27 30.69 17.26
CA HIS A 2 -13.54 30.56 18.71
C HIS A 2 -14.55 29.44 19.02
N ALA A 3 -15.43 29.12 18.08
CA ALA A 3 -16.41 28.03 18.21
C ALA A 3 -15.75 26.67 18.48
N LEU A 4 -14.69 26.31 17.74
CA LEU A 4 -13.93 25.07 17.98
C LEU A 4 -13.31 25.04 19.38
N LYS A 5 -12.72 26.15 19.84
CA LYS A 5 -12.13 26.25 21.18
C LYS A 5 -13.19 26.08 22.28
N ILE A 6 -14.33 26.74 22.14
CA ILE A 6 -15.44 26.64 23.11
C ILE A 6 -16.03 25.24 23.12
N ALA A 7 -16.22 24.63 21.94
CA ALA A 7 -16.70 23.24 21.83
C ALA A 7 -15.72 22.25 22.48
N LEU A 8 -14.42 22.41 22.25
CA LEU A 8 -13.39 21.54 22.86
C LEU A 8 -13.38 21.67 24.38
N LEU A 9 -13.46 22.89 24.91
CA LEU A 9 -13.53 23.14 26.35
C LEU A 9 -14.80 22.52 26.97
N ALA A 10 -15.95 22.65 26.32
CA ALA A 10 -17.20 22.05 26.78
C ALA A 10 -17.15 20.51 26.78
N VAL A 11 -16.57 19.91 25.74
CA VAL A 11 -16.41 18.45 25.61
C VAL A 11 -15.43 17.91 26.66
N VAL A 12 -14.32 18.60 26.93
CA VAL A 12 -13.34 18.20 27.96
C VAL A 12 -13.93 18.31 29.36
N PHE A 13 -14.65 19.40 29.65
CA PHE A 13 -15.33 19.58 30.94
C PHE A 13 -16.40 18.50 31.14
N TYR A 14 -17.21 18.24 30.11
CA TYR A 14 -18.20 17.16 30.14
C TYR A 14 -17.56 15.77 30.27
N GLY A 15 -16.43 15.55 29.58
CA GLY A 15 -15.65 14.31 29.64
C GLY A 15 -15.04 14.03 31.02
N SER A 16 -14.63 15.08 31.75
CA SER A 16 -14.13 14.98 33.12
C SER A 16 -15.17 14.49 34.13
N ILE A 17 -16.46 14.73 33.85
CA ILE A 17 -17.57 14.33 34.75
C ILE A 17 -18.01 12.88 34.45
N ARG A 18 -17.77 12.38 33.23
CA ARG A 18 -18.13 11.03 32.83
C ARG A 18 -17.03 10.05 33.25
N THR A 19 -17.43 8.86 33.70
CA THR A 19 -16.52 7.80 34.16
C THR A 19 -15.49 7.44 33.10
N ALA A 20 -14.22 7.28 33.49
CA ALA A 20 -13.11 6.93 32.58
C ALA A 20 -13.43 5.74 31.66
N ASN A 21 -14.17 4.74 32.16
CA ASN A 21 -14.56 3.56 31.38
C ASN A 21 -15.36 3.88 30.10
N LEU A 22 -16.22 4.91 30.13
CA LEU A 22 -16.97 5.34 28.93
C LEU A 22 -16.06 6.01 27.90
N ALA A 23 -15.07 6.79 28.36
CA ALA A 23 -14.10 7.44 27.48
C ALA A 23 -13.18 6.41 26.82
N TRP A 24 -12.72 5.41 27.58
CA TRP A 24 -11.95 4.29 27.06
C TRP A 24 -12.74 3.46 26.05
N ALA A 25 -13.98 3.08 26.36
CA ALA A 25 -14.82 2.30 25.43
C ALA A 25 -15.10 3.04 24.11
N MET A 26 -15.28 4.37 24.16
CA MET A 26 -15.46 5.19 22.95
C MET A 26 -14.16 5.26 22.12
N GLY A 27 -13.00 5.31 22.79
CA GLY A 27 -11.68 5.26 22.16
C GLY A 27 -11.42 3.92 21.47
N ASP A 28 -11.73 2.81 22.14
CA ASP A 28 -11.55 1.45 21.61
C ASP A 28 -12.37 1.22 20.34
N ILE A 29 -13.60 1.76 20.27
CA ILE A 29 -14.42 1.71 19.05
C ILE A 29 -13.77 2.52 17.92
N GLY A 30 -13.21 3.69 18.21
CA GLY A 30 -12.51 4.51 17.23
C GLY A 30 -11.27 3.82 16.66
N VAL A 31 -10.38 3.34 17.53
CA VAL A 31 -9.16 2.61 17.14
C VAL A 31 -9.52 1.29 16.44
N GLY A 32 -10.53 0.58 16.95
CA GLY A 32 -11.07 -0.63 16.35
C GLY A 32 -11.60 -0.40 14.94
N SER A 33 -12.35 0.68 14.70
CA SER A 33 -12.89 1.01 13.38
C SER A 33 -11.79 1.31 12.34
N MET A 34 -10.73 2.02 12.74
CA MET A 34 -9.58 2.31 11.89
C MET A 34 -8.83 1.03 11.52
N ALA A 35 -8.58 0.17 12.51
CA ALA A 35 -7.92 -1.11 12.29
C ALA A 35 -8.79 -2.06 11.44
N TRP A 36 -10.10 -2.12 11.70
CA TRP A 36 -11.02 -3.03 11.02
C TRP A 36 -11.10 -2.76 9.52
N LEU A 37 -11.26 -1.50 9.14
CA LEU A 37 -11.26 -1.10 7.72
C LEU A 37 -9.93 -1.44 7.03
N ASN A 38 -8.81 -1.21 7.71
CA ASN A 38 -7.48 -1.52 7.18
C ASN A 38 -7.27 -3.04 7.03
N ILE A 39 -7.68 -3.82 8.03
CA ILE A 39 -7.57 -5.30 7.99
C ILE A 39 -8.38 -5.85 6.81
N ILE A 40 -9.61 -5.39 6.59
CA ILE A 40 -10.43 -5.82 5.44
C ILE A 40 -9.72 -5.46 4.13
N ALA A 41 -9.18 -4.25 4.01
CA ALA A 41 -8.45 -3.83 2.80
C ALA A 41 -7.23 -4.73 2.53
N ILE A 42 -6.41 -5.00 3.55
CA ILE A 42 -5.24 -5.89 3.45
C ILE A 42 -5.66 -7.30 3.03
N LEU A 43 -6.74 -7.85 3.59
CA LEU A 43 -7.22 -9.18 3.24
C LEU A 43 -7.66 -9.28 1.78
N LEU A 44 -8.36 -8.27 1.25
CA LEU A 44 -8.74 -8.23 -0.17
C LEU A 44 -7.52 -8.09 -1.08
N LEU A 45 -6.54 -7.27 -0.70
CA LEU A 45 -5.28 -7.04 -1.43
C LEU A 45 -4.30 -8.22 -1.36
N THR A 46 -4.42 -9.10 -0.36
CA THR A 46 -3.49 -10.22 -0.16
C THR A 46 -3.48 -11.17 -1.36
N LYS A 47 -4.63 -11.44 -1.99
CA LYS A 47 -4.73 -12.34 -3.15
C LYS A 47 -3.91 -11.85 -4.36
N PRO A 48 -4.13 -10.63 -4.90
CA PRO A 48 -3.30 -10.12 -5.98
C PRO A 48 -1.84 -9.91 -5.54
N ALA A 49 -1.59 -9.41 -4.32
CA ALA A 49 -0.23 -9.16 -3.82
C ALA A 49 0.64 -10.43 -3.79
N LEU A 50 0.09 -11.57 -3.36
CA LEU A 50 0.81 -12.84 -3.39
C LEU A 50 1.09 -13.34 -4.81
N LYS A 51 0.17 -13.08 -5.76
CA LYS A 51 0.32 -13.44 -7.16
C LYS A 51 1.48 -12.66 -7.80
N VAL A 52 1.51 -11.35 -7.57
CA VAL A 52 2.61 -10.46 -8.00
C VAL A 52 3.93 -10.86 -7.34
N LEU A 53 3.92 -11.15 -6.04
CA LEU A 53 5.14 -11.51 -5.31
C LEU A 53 5.76 -12.83 -5.82
N LYS A 54 4.92 -13.82 -6.19
CA LYS A 54 5.40 -15.09 -6.76
C LYS A 54 6.06 -14.88 -8.12
N ASP A 55 5.46 -14.05 -8.97
CA ASP A 55 6.01 -13.69 -10.27
C ASP A 55 7.36 -12.97 -10.12
N TYR A 56 7.42 -11.94 -9.26
CA TYR A 56 8.66 -11.23 -8.93
C TYR A 56 9.78 -12.18 -8.43
N LYS A 57 9.45 -13.12 -7.54
CA LYS A 57 10.41 -14.11 -7.04
C LYS A 57 10.91 -15.05 -8.14
N SER A 58 10.06 -15.45 -9.08
CA SER A 58 10.44 -16.29 -10.23
C SER A 58 11.42 -15.53 -11.14
N GLN A 59 11.08 -14.30 -11.49
CA GLN A 59 11.92 -13.44 -12.35
C GLN A 59 13.29 -13.15 -11.70
N LYS A 60 13.31 -12.83 -10.40
CA LYS A 60 14.56 -12.62 -9.65
C LYS A 60 15.43 -13.88 -9.59
N LYS A 61 14.82 -15.07 -9.49
CA LYS A 61 15.55 -16.35 -9.46
C LYS A 61 16.11 -16.72 -10.83
N GLU A 62 15.48 -16.28 -11.91
CA GLU A 62 15.96 -16.44 -13.29
C GLU A 62 17.09 -15.47 -13.67
N GLY A 63 17.48 -14.55 -12.77
CA GLY A 63 18.57 -13.60 -12.99
C GLY A 63 18.27 -12.53 -14.04
N LYS A 64 16.99 -12.34 -14.40
CA LYS A 64 16.52 -11.28 -15.29
C LYS A 64 16.10 -10.07 -14.47
N ASP A 65 16.17 -8.88 -15.06
CA ASP A 65 15.56 -7.70 -14.45
C ASP A 65 14.03 -7.92 -14.36
N PRO A 66 13.44 -7.84 -13.16
CA PRO A 66 12.03 -8.16 -12.97
C PRO A 66 11.16 -7.06 -13.58
N VAL A 67 10.53 -7.36 -14.71
CA VAL A 67 9.54 -6.48 -15.35
C VAL A 67 8.16 -6.99 -14.98
N PHE A 68 7.36 -6.14 -14.33
CA PHE A 68 6.00 -6.49 -13.96
C PHE A 68 5.10 -6.46 -15.19
N ASP A 69 4.66 -7.63 -15.64
CA ASP A 69 3.75 -7.77 -16.78
C ASP A 69 2.36 -8.21 -16.27
N PRO A 70 1.38 -7.31 -16.17
CA PRO A 70 0.07 -7.60 -15.60
C PRO A 70 -0.71 -8.68 -16.38
N ALA A 71 -0.42 -8.84 -17.68
CA ALA A 71 -1.05 -9.84 -18.54
C ALA A 71 -0.60 -11.26 -18.19
N LYS A 72 0.68 -11.48 -17.88
CA LYS A 72 1.20 -12.81 -17.47
C LYS A 72 0.70 -13.25 -16.11
N VAL A 73 0.44 -12.28 -15.23
CA VAL A 73 -0.03 -12.52 -13.87
C VAL A 73 -1.57 -12.51 -13.82
N GLY A 74 -2.29 -12.32 -14.93
CA GLY A 74 -3.75 -12.41 -15.02
C GLY A 74 -4.46 -11.52 -13.99
N ILE A 75 -4.02 -10.25 -13.89
CA ILE A 75 -4.65 -9.21 -13.08
C ILE A 75 -5.33 -8.27 -14.09
N SER A 76 -6.65 -8.39 -14.22
CA SER A 76 -7.48 -7.38 -14.89
C SER A 76 -7.59 -6.16 -13.98
N ASP A 77 -7.54 -4.95 -14.53
CA ASP A 77 -7.49 -3.64 -13.84
C ASP A 77 -6.09 -3.08 -13.50
N ALA A 78 -5.09 -3.34 -14.36
CA ALA A 78 -3.75 -2.73 -14.28
C ALA A 78 -3.48 -1.72 -15.42
N ASP A 79 -4.45 -0.85 -15.73
CA ASP A 79 -4.39 0.11 -16.86
C ASP A 79 -3.09 0.93 -16.92
N PHE A 80 -2.56 1.34 -15.77
CA PHE A 80 -1.30 2.09 -15.67
C PHE A 80 -0.09 1.30 -16.20
N TRP A 81 -0.01 0.01 -15.86
CA TRP A 81 1.09 -0.87 -16.25
C TRP A 81 0.94 -1.39 -17.68
N GLU A 82 -0.29 -1.42 -18.22
CA GLU A 82 -0.55 -1.79 -19.61
C GLU A 82 -0.31 -0.65 -20.61
N LYS A 83 -0.60 0.61 -20.22
CA LYS A 83 -0.65 1.74 -21.16
C LYS A 83 0.43 2.80 -20.95
N GLU A 84 0.90 3.02 -19.72
CA GLU A 84 1.79 4.15 -19.40
C GLU A 84 3.22 3.74 -18.99
N TYR A 85 3.42 2.51 -18.51
CA TYR A 85 4.73 2.09 -18.01
C TYR A 85 5.73 1.81 -19.16
N LYS A 86 6.54 2.81 -19.50
CA LYS A 86 7.71 2.64 -20.38
C LYS A 86 8.91 2.14 -19.58
N TYR A 87 9.38 0.94 -19.90
CA TYR A 87 10.65 0.45 -19.39
C TYR A 87 11.79 1.14 -20.14
N GLU A 88 12.51 2.03 -19.47
CA GLU A 88 13.81 2.49 -19.96
C GLU A 88 14.79 1.33 -19.74
N GLU A 89 15.10 0.58 -20.80
CA GLU A 89 16.19 -0.40 -20.77
C GLU A 89 17.49 0.33 -20.40
N PHE A 90 17.90 0.26 -19.13
CA PHE A 90 19.29 0.50 -18.78
C PHE A 90 20.08 -0.71 -19.28
N SER A 91 20.29 -0.75 -20.60
CA SER A 91 21.23 -1.64 -21.24
C SER A 91 22.56 -1.49 -20.52
N ALA A 92 22.96 -2.52 -19.77
CA ALA A 92 24.31 -2.62 -19.25
C ALA A 92 25.30 -2.34 -20.41
N PRO A 93 26.35 -1.52 -20.19
CA PRO A 93 27.30 -1.21 -21.25
C PRO A 93 27.87 -2.52 -21.78
N ASN A 94 27.63 -2.77 -23.07
CA ASN A 94 28.18 -3.89 -23.80
C ASN A 94 29.71 -3.71 -23.89
N GLN A 95 30.43 -4.13 -22.84
CA GLN A 95 31.87 -4.33 -22.88
C GLN A 95 32.15 -5.64 -23.64
N GLY A 96 31.94 -5.58 -24.95
CA GLY A 96 32.00 -6.72 -25.85
C GLY A 96 32.31 -6.30 -27.27
N LYS A 97 33.18 -5.30 -27.47
CA LYS A 97 33.90 -5.12 -28.74
C LYS A 97 35.36 -5.49 -28.54
N SER A 98 35.61 -6.79 -28.46
CA SER A 98 36.91 -7.31 -28.85
C SER A 98 37.01 -7.24 -30.37
N LEU A 99 38.12 -6.68 -30.83
CA LEU A 99 38.74 -6.89 -32.15
C LEU A 99 37.88 -6.70 -33.40
N HIS A 100 38.06 -5.53 -34.05
CA HIS A 100 38.48 -5.53 -35.45
C HIS A 100 39.21 -4.19 -35.78
N CYS A 101 40.53 -4.32 -35.96
CA CYS A 101 41.52 -3.36 -36.51
C CYS A 101 41.74 -2.02 -35.78
#